data_AF-A0AAD5XFY0-F1
#
_entry.id   AF-A0AAD5XFY0-F1
#
_cell.length_a   1.000
_cell.length_b   1.000
_cell.length_c   1.000
_cell.angle_alpha   90.00
_cell.angle_beta   90.00
_cell.angle_gamma   90.00
#
_symmetry.space_group_name_H-M   'P 1'
#
loop_
_entity.id
_entity.type
_entity.pdbx_description
1 polymer ?
#
loop_
_entity_poly.entity_id
_entity_poly.type
_entity_poly.pdbx_seq_one_letter_code
_entity_poly.pdbx_strand_id
1 'polypeptide(L)'
;ALRARKQSHILTLEQKVADLTHENVLLKQQIQLLSIAVPTTTETAPQVPCLNPNCIAQIQALQCHVLKLEQSAGGKSSPRTDSIASRLESSGSDSGNEDFIVFENTDNNRNWGSAVQFYGPIDIEPFKNQLKNIASLRNSKAPGRLFDLIEVVSKSTETREARRLMLKIIREHIRIQEKCNILDMVQYANIISEYRAKYKKHETHWREILAFEHHPVTNRNTVNTTSPAAAVIPQRVQMYRESLRKIPSLANYHEVIDDICRFFSSDEQYGEHEFFQLHFAIHSMMAACETVEDMRQFWLAFFIVRQSKRAEMDDLLAKVEANTIEFKTKLIQTTQEYLVKYYVDDEYEANICRTPKVDYLVTGVASVAWQPPTAPTCSHKTHSNAASKFTCDVAASRPKPPKVKNFGNDKPEITASLNAKK
;
A
#
# COMPACT_ATOMS: atom_id res chain seq x y z
N ALA A 1 -8.51 -1.22 48.59
CA ALA A 1 -9.47 -1.31 47.47
C ALA A 1 -8.81 -1.68 46.12
N LEU A 2 -7.88 -0.87 45.58
CA LEU A 2 -7.31 -1.11 44.24
C LEU A 2 -6.53 -2.44 44.13
N ARG A 3 -5.71 -2.79 45.12
CA ARG A 3 -4.98 -4.08 45.15
C ARG A 3 -5.92 -5.29 45.13
N ALA A 4 -6.99 -5.25 45.93
CA ALA A 4 -8.01 -6.32 45.96
C ALA A 4 -8.73 -6.48 44.60
N ARG A 5 -9.05 -5.37 43.91
CA ARG A 5 -9.64 -5.42 42.55
C ARG A 5 -8.68 -6.02 41.53
N LYS A 6 -7.39 -5.66 41.58
CA LYS A 6 -6.37 -6.25 40.69
C LYS A 6 -6.22 -7.75 40.95
N GLN A 7 -6.20 -8.17 42.21
CA GLN A 7 -6.07 -9.58 42.58
C GLN A 7 -7.29 -10.41 42.15
N SER A 8 -8.49 -9.88 42.31
CA SER A 8 -9.72 -10.51 41.79
C SER A 8 -9.72 -10.61 40.26
N HIS A 9 -9.22 -9.59 39.55
CA HIS A 9 -9.11 -9.63 38.09
C HIS A 9 -8.08 -10.67 37.61
N ILE A 10 -6.93 -10.79 38.30
CA ILE A 10 -5.91 -11.81 38.00
C ILE A 10 -6.51 -13.21 38.17
N LEU A 11 -7.18 -13.49 39.29
CA LEU A 11 -7.85 -14.78 39.52
C LEU A 11 -8.89 -15.10 38.44
N THR A 12 -9.63 -14.10 37.98
CA THR A 12 -10.61 -14.26 36.89
C THR A 12 -9.93 -14.63 35.56
N LEU A 13 -8.79 -14.00 35.26
CA LEU A 13 -8.01 -14.31 34.07
C LEU A 13 -7.37 -15.70 34.15
N GLU A 14 -6.82 -16.08 35.30
CA GLU A 14 -6.25 -17.41 35.54
C GLU A 14 -7.30 -18.51 35.35
N GLN A 15 -8.51 -18.32 35.88
CA GLN A 15 -9.63 -19.24 35.65
C GLN A 15 -9.99 -19.33 34.16
N LYS A 16 -10.08 -18.19 33.47
CA LYS A 16 -10.42 -18.18 32.03
C LYS A 16 -9.35 -18.87 31.18
N VAL A 17 -8.08 -18.74 31.54
CA VAL A 17 -6.97 -19.45 30.89
C VAL A 17 -7.08 -20.96 31.14
N ALA A 18 -7.42 -21.38 32.36
CA ALA A 18 -7.64 -22.79 32.67
C ALA A 18 -8.81 -23.38 31.86
N ASP A 19 -9.94 -22.67 31.77
CA ASP A 19 -11.13 -23.10 31.02
C ASP A 19 -10.81 -23.24 29.52
N LEU A 20 -10.16 -22.25 28.91
CA LEU A 20 -9.77 -22.28 27.49
C LEU A 20 -8.71 -23.35 27.19
N THR A 21 -7.83 -23.64 28.15
CA THR A 21 -6.84 -24.71 28.02
C THR A 21 -7.53 -26.07 28.02
N HIS A 22 -8.53 -26.26 28.90
CA HIS A 22 -9.34 -27.47 28.94
C HIS A 22 -10.15 -27.66 27.64
N GLU A 23 -10.81 -26.62 27.14
CA GLU A 23 -11.56 -26.65 25.88
C GLU A 23 -10.65 -27.02 24.69
N ASN A 24 -9.43 -26.46 24.64
CA ASN A 24 -8.44 -26.83 23.61
C ASN A 24 -8.05 -28.31 23.67
N VAL A 25 -7.90 -28.88 24.87
CA VAL A 25 -7.61 -30.31 25.04
C VAL A 25 -8.77 -31.16 24.53
N LEU A 26 -10.02 -30.79 24.85
CA LEU A 26 -11.21 -31.50 24.35
C LEU A 26 -11.32 -31.44 22.83
N LEU A 27 -11.10 -30.26 22.22
CA LEU A 27 -11.11 -30.12 20.77
C LEU A 27 -10.01 -30.95 20.09
N LYS A 28 -8.80 -31.00 20.68
CA LYS A 28 -7.73 -31.86 20.18
C LYS A 28 -8.09 -33.34 20.26
N GLN A 29 -8.68 -33.78 21.37
CA GLN A 29 -9.17 -35.16 21.51
C GLN A 29 -10.26 -35.46 20.49
N GLN A 30 -11.18 -34.53 20.25
CA GLN A 30 -12.24 -34.69 19.25
C GLN A 30 -11.68 -34.80 17.83
N ILE A 31 -10.70 -33.96 17.48
CA ILE A 31 -9.99 -34.05 16.20
C ILE A 31 -9.26 -35.40 16.07
N GLN A 32 -8.64 -35.88 17.15
CA GLN A 32 -7.95 -37.17 17.15
C GLN A 32 -8.93 -38.34 16.96
N LEU A 33 -10.09 -38.32 17.64
CA LEU A 33 -11.14 -39.33 17.45
C LEU A 33 -11.68 -39.31 16.01
N LEU A 34 -11.90 -38.12 15.43
CA LEU A 34 -12.32 -37.98 14.03
C LEU A 34 -11.25 -38.48 13.05
N SER A 35 -9.95 -38.30 13.36
CA SER A 35 -8.86 -38.81 12.52
C SER A 35 -8.72 -40.34 12.54
N ILE A 36 -9.09 -41.00 13.65
CA ILE A 36 -9.09 -42.46 13.77
C ILE A 36 -10.34 -43.07 13.09
N ALA A 37 -11.45 -42.32 13.08
CA ALA A 37 -12.72 -42.74 12.48
C ALA A 37 -12.79 -42.58 10.95
N VAL A 38 -11.73 -42.07 10.29
CA VAL A 38 -11.60 -42.08 8.83
C VAL A 38 -10.67 -43.23 8.45
N PRO A 39 -11.19 -44.40 8.05
CA PRO A 39 -10.35 -45.47 7.55
C PRO A 39 -9.71 -45.01 6.24
N THR A 40 -8.39 -44.97 6.19
CA THR A 40 -7.64 -44.93 4.93
C THR A 40 -7.77 -46.30 4.26
N THR A 41 -8.94 -46.59 3.72
CA THR A 41 -9.15 -47.70 2.80
C THR A 41 -9.37 -47.12 1.42
N THR A 42 -8.28 -47.09 0.64
CA THR A 42 -8.30 -47.12 -0.81
C THR A 42 -8.98 -48.40 -1.27
N GLU A 43 -10.30 -48.48 -1.17
CA GLU A 43 -11.10 -49.40 -1.98
C GLU A 43 -12.58 -49.01 -1.88
N THR A 44 -13.17 -48.84 -3.06
CA THR A 44 -14.57 -48.58 -3.36
C THR A 44 -15.53 -49.36 -2.45
N ALA A 45 -16.12 -48.67 -1.46
CA ALA A 45 -17.18 -49.20 -0.61
C ALA A 45 -18.19 -48.08 -0.23
N PRO A 46 -19.45 -48.44 0.07
CA PRO A 46 -20.62 -47.60 -0.16
C PRO A 46 -20.77 -46.48 0.87
N GLN A 47 -21.16 -45.30 0.39
CA GLN A 47 -21.32 -44.08 1.16
C GLN A 47 -22.37 -44.26 2.26
N VAL A 48 -21.97 -44.05 3.53
CA VAL A 48 -22.91 -43.83 4.63
C VAL A 48 -23.54 -42.44 4.42
N PRO A 49 -24.85 -42.34 4.16
CA PRO A 49 -25.48 -41.06 3.89
C PRO A 49 -25.52 -40.19 5.14
N CYS A 50 -25.05 -38.95 5.02
CA CYS A 50 -25.24 -37.92 6.03
C CYS A 50 -26.75 -37.69 6.22
N LEU A 51 -27.34 -38.09 7.35
CA LEU A 51 -28.79 -37.97 7.61
C LEU A 51 -29.27 -36.52 7.83
N ASN A 52 -28.35 -35.55 7.89
CA ASN A 52 -28.70 -34.15 8.08
C ASN A 52 -29.03 -33.50 6.72
N PRO A 53 -30.27 -32.99 6.50
CA PRO A 53 -30.67 -32.42 5.22
C PRO A 53 -29.83 -31.19 4.80
N ASN A 54 -29.30 -30.42 5.75
CA ASN A 54 -28.40 -29.30 5.44
C ASN A 54 -27.02 -29.78 4.97
N CYS A 55 -26.54 -30.90 5.52
CA CYS A 55 -25.30 -31.55 5.11
C CYS A 55 -25.44 -32.14 3.70
N ILE A 56 -26.58 -32.77 3.39
CA ILE A 56 -26.89 -33.27 2.04
C ILE A 56 -26.90 -32.12 1.03
N ALA A 57 -27.56 -31.01 1.34
CA ALA A 57 -27.63 -29.85 0.46
C ALA A 57 -26.24 -29.23 0.22
N GLN A 58 -25.39 -29.14 1.24
CA GLN A 58 -24.02 -28.65 1.10
C GLN A 58 -23.12 -29.60 0.30
N ILE A 59 -23.24 -30.92 0.53
CA ILE A 59 -22.50 -31.93 -0.22
C ILE A 59 -22.91 -31.89 -1.70
N GLN A 60 -24.20 -31.79 -2.00
CA GLN A 60 -24.69 -31.65 -3.37
C GLN A 60 -24.22 -30.35 -4.03
N ALA A 61 -24.23 -29.23 -3.31
CA ALA A 61 -23.71 -27.96 -3.82
C ALA A 61 -22.20 -28.04 -4.14
N LEU A 62 -21.41 -28.68 -3.27
CA LEU A 62 -19.98 -28.90 -3.49
C LEU A 62 -19.72 -29.87 -4.65
N GLN A 63 -20.47 -30.96 -4.76
CA GLN A 63 -20.36 -31.91 -5.88
C GLN A 63 -20.69 -31.23 -7.22
N CYS A 64 -21.74 -30.41 -7.29
CA CYS A 64 -22.04 -29.61 -8.48
C CYS A 64 -20.92 -28.61 -8.81
N HIS A 65 -20.25 -28.05 -7.80
CA HIS A 65 -19.14 -27.12 -8.00
C HIS A 65 -17.89 -27.84 -8.53
N VAL A 66 -17.56 -29.02 -8.01
CA VAL A 66 -16.43 -29.84 -8.49
C VAL A 66 -16.65 -30.28 -9.93
N LEU A 67 -17.85 -30.77 -10.28
CA LEU A 67 -18.17 -31.16 -11.67
C LEU A 67 -18.06 -29.99 -12.65
N LYS A 68 -18.43 -28.77 -12.24
CA LYS A 68 -18.25 -27.57 -13.07
C LYS A 68 -16.76 -27.25 -13.29
N LEU A 69 -15.94 -27.41 -12.25
CA LEU A 69 -14.50 -27.18 -12.33
C LEU A 69 -13.81 -28.21 -13.25
N GLU A 70 -14.19 -29.49 -13.16
CA GLU A 70 -13.64 -30.55 -14.01
C GLU A 70 -14.03 -30.38 -15.48
N GLN A 71 -15.28 -29.97 -15.76
CA GLN A 71 -15.73 -29.65 -17.12
C GLN A 71 -15.01 -28.43 -17.70
N SER A 72 -14.68 -27.43 -16.87
CA SER A 72 -13.90 -26.28 -17.31
C SER A 72 -12.41 -26.60 -17.53
N ALA A 73 -11.87 -27.62 -16.87
CA ALA A 73 -10.47 -28.03 -17.00
C ALA A 73 -10.22 -28.98 -18.19
N GLY A 74 -11.24 -29.71 -18.66
CA GLY A 74 -11.11 -30.70 -19.75
C GLY A 74 -11.15 -30.15 -21.19
N GLY A 75 -11.16 -28.83 -21.38
CA GLY A 75 -11.30 -28.18 -22.68
C GLY A 75 -10.01 -28.14 -23.52
N LYS A 76 -9.72 -29.23 -24.24
CA LYS A 76 -8.92 -29.33 -25.49
C LYS A 76 -7.68 -28.41 -25.61
N SER A 77 -6.51 -28.92 -25.21
CA SER A 77 -5.21 -28.43 -25.68
C SER A 77 -5.00 -28.77 -27.16
N SER A 78 -4.90 -27.74 -28.01
CA SER A 78 -4.44 -27.84 -29.40
C SER A 78 -2.91 -27.68 -29.44
N PRO A 79 -2.15 -28.55 -30.15
CA PRO A 79 -0.71 -28.40 -30.23
C PRO A 79 -0.35 -27.43 -31.36
N ARG A 80 0.28 -26.31 -31.00
CA ARG A 80 1.06 -25.51 -31.95
C ARG A 80 2.46 -25.30 -31.37
N THR A 81 3.34 -26.18 -31.81
CA THR A 81 4.77 -25.90 -31.95
C THR A 81 4.93 -24.79 -32.99
N ASP A 82 5.74 -23.77 -32.70
CA ASP A 82 6.71 -23.29 -33.68
C ASP A 82 7.86 -22.53 -33.01
N SER A 83 9.01 -22.82 -33.59
CA SER A 83 10.39 -22.50 -33.22
C SER A 83 10.73 -21.02 -33.41
N ILE A 84 11.30 -20.39 -32.39
CA ILE A 84 12.16 -19.20 -32.56
C ILE A 84 13.42 -19.41 -31.71
N ALA A 85 14.30 -20.25 -32.22
CA ALA A 85 15.71 -20.28 -31.85
C ALA A 85 16.51 -19.76 -33.05
N SER A 86 16.95 -18.50 -32.99
CA SER A 86 18.15 -17.96 -33.65
C SER A 86 18.10 -16.43 -33.72
N ARG A 87 18.86 -15.77 -32.86
CA ARG A 87 19.67 -14.56 -33.14
C ARG A 87 20.02 -13.89 -31.82
N LEU A 88 21.24 -14.12 -31.35
CA LEU A 88 22.13 -13.10 -30.78
C LEU A 88 23.42 -13.80 -30.37
N GLU A 89 24.32 -13.90 -31.33
CA GLU A 89 25.74 -14.03 -31.05
C GLU A 89 26.42 -12.70 -31.38
N SER A 90 27.52 -12.47 -30.65
CA SER A 90 28.66 -11.60 -30.94
C SER A 90 28.80 -10.28 -30.16
N SER A 91 29.92 -10.27 -29.41
CA SER A 91 30.80 -9.15 -29.00
C SER A 91 30.47 -8.47 -27.66
N GLY A 92 31.40 -8.26 -26.73
CA GLY A 92 32.82 -8.61 -26.66
C GLY A 92 33.34 -8.25 -25.27
N SER A 93 34.43 -8.91 -24.88
CA SER A 93 35.18 -8.70 -23.64
C SER A 93 35.74 -7.28 -23.54
N ASP A 94 35.50 -6.58 -22.44
CA ASP A 94 36.56 -5.79 -21.81
C ASP A 94 36.32 -5.58 -20.31
N SER A 95 37.42 -5.26 -19.65
CA SER A 95 37.83 -5.57 -18.30
C SER A 95 37.54 -4.47 -17.27
N GLY A 96 37.73 -4.84 -16.00
CA GLY A 96 37.26 -4.12 -14.82
C GLY A 96 37.76 -2.68 -14.66
N ASN A 97 36.83 -1.86 -14.17
CA ASN A 97 37.08 -0.83 -13.15
C ASN A 97 35.74 -0.58 -12.43
N GLU A 98 35.62 -1.05 -11.20
CA GLU A 98 34.51 -0.68 -10.32
C GLU A 98 34.76 0.72 -9.75
N ASP A 99 34.57 1.72 -10.61
CA ASP A 99 34.34 3.09 -10.14
C ASP A 99 32.90 3.15 -9.62
N PHE A 100 32.77 3.57 -8.36
CA PHE A 100 31.50 3.90 -7.73
C PHE A 100 30.89 5.12 -8.43
N ILE A 101 30.21 4.87 -9.55
CA ILE A 101 29.45 5.89 -10.27
C ILE A 101 28.30 6.32 -9.38
N VAL A 102 28.48 7.46 -8.72
CA VAL A 102 27.37 8.27 -8.24
C VAL A 102 26.53 8.60 -9.48
N PHE A 103 25.38 7.94 -9.64
CA PHE A 103 24.40 8.27 -10.67
C PHE A 103 23.90 9.69 -10.40
N GLU A 104 24.60 10.68 -10.96
CA GLU A 104 24.09 12.04 -11.07
C GLU A 104 22.87 12.01 -12.00
N ASN A 105 21.72 12.35 -11.43
CA ASN A 105 20.40 12.49 -12.05
C ASN A 105 20.39 13.50 -13.23
N THR A 106 21.05 13.20 -14.34
CA THR A 106 21.06 14.06 -15.54
C THR A 106 19.84 13.82 -16.44
N ASP A 107 19.09 12.73 -16.24
CA ASP A 107 17.84 12.40 -16.94
C ASP A 107 16.57 12.96 -16.26
N ASN A 108 16.70 13.97 -15.40
CA ASN A 108 15.59 14.63 -14.68
C ASN A 108 14.57 15.35 -15.59
N ASN A 109 14.77 15.39 -16.91
CA ASN A 109 13.91 16.17 -17.82
C ASN A 109 12.95 15.31 -18.66
N ARG A 110 12.72 14.04 -18.29
CA ARG A 110 11.58 13.30 -18.84
C ARG A 110 10.31 13.74 -18.12
N ASN A 111 9.50 14.55 -18.80
CA ASN A 111 8.17 14.88 -18.34
C ASN A 111 7.28 13.62 -18.46
N TRP A 112 7.15 12.87 -17.37
CA TRP A 112 6.39 11.61 -17.34
C TRP A 112 4.90 11.77 -17.58
N GLY A 113 4.36 13.00 -17.55
CA GLY A 113 2.93 13.26 -17.60
C GLY A 113 2.16 12.56 -16.49
N SER A 114 0.93 13.01 -16.22
CA SER A 114 0.07 12.31 -15.26
C SER A 114 -0.71 11.20 -15.95
N ALA A 115 -1.04 10.13 -15.22
CA ALA A 115 -1.91 9.08 -15.76
C ALA A 115 -3.26 9.65 -16.22
N VAL A 116 -3.76 10.67 -15.52
CA VAL A 116 -5.00 11.38 -15.90
C VAL A 116 -4.88 12.10 -17.25
N GLN A 117 -3.72 12.66 -17.59
CA GLN A 117 -3.51 13.27 -18.90
C GLN A 117 -3.57 12.25 -20.04
N PHE A 118 -3.04 11.04 -19.84
CA PHE A 118 -3.00 10.01 -20.89
C PHE A 118 -4.28 9.18 -20.99
N TYR A 119 -4.93 8.91 -19.85
CA TYR A 119 -6.01 7.91 -19.77
C TYR A 119 -7.31 8.46 -19.18
N GLY A 120 -7.35 9.74 -18.82
CA GLY A 120 -8.52 10.40 -18.23
C GLY A 120 -8.67 10.17 -16.70
N PRO A 121 -9.68 10.80 -16.09
CA PRO A 121 -9.93 10.70 -14.65
C PRO A 121 -10.38 9.29 -14.24
N ILE A 122 -10.01 8.88 -13.02
CA ILE A 122 -10.44 7.62 -12.42
C ILE A 122 -11.75 7.84 -11.67
N ASP A 123 -12.75 7.00 -11.95
CA ASP A 123 -14.01 6.98 -11.21
C ASP A 123 -13.90 5.99 -10.03
N ILE A 124 -13.55 6.54 -8.88
CA ILE A 124 -13.24 5.79 -7.65
C ILE A 124 -14.46 5.55 -6.74
N GLU A 125 -15.53 6.34 -6.88
CA GLU A 125 -16.65 6.34 -5.94
C GLU A 125 -17.41 5.01 -5.88
N PRO A 126 -17.65 4.28 -7.00
CA PRO A 126 -18.27 2.96 -6.94
C PRO A 126 -17.49 1.99 -6.06
N PHE A 127 -16.17 1.90 -6.24
CA PHE A 127 -15.32 0.97 -5.50
C PHE A 127 -15.14 1.38 -4.03
N LYS A 128 -15.02 2.67 -3.78
CA LYS A 128 -14.99 3.26 -2.43
C LYS A 128 -16.24 2.92 -1.63
N ASN A 129 -17.42 3.02 -2.26
CA ASN A 129 -18.69 2.66 -1.64
C ASN A 129 -18.83 1.15 -1.43
N GLN A 130 -18.42 0.33 -2.39
CA GLN A 130 -18.41 -1.13 -2.22
C GLN A 130 -17.52 -1.57 -1.06
N LEU A 131 -16.29 -1.05 -0.93
CA LEU A 131 -15.41 -1.38 0.20
C LEU A 131 -15.99 -0.92 1.55
N LYS A 132 -16.67 0.23 1.61
CA LYS A 132 -17.33 0.70 2.85
C LYS A 132 -18.52 -0.17 3.26
N ASN A 133 -19.13 -0.90 2.32
CA ASN A 133 -20.25 -1.80 2.61
C ASN A 133 -19.80 -3.13 3.21
N ILE A 134 -18.50 -3.46 3.13
CA ILE A 134 -17.93 -4.62 3.83
C ILE A 134 -18.09 -4.43 5.35
N ALA A 135 -18.66 -5.44 6.02
CA ALA A 135 -19.08 -5.34 7.42
C ALA A 135 -17.94 -4.93 8.36
N SER A 136 -16.77 -5.55 8.25
CA SER A 136 -15.58 -5.21 9.04
C SER A 136 -15.00 -3.81 8.75
N LEU A 137 -15.29 -3.23 7.60
CA LEU A 137 -14.74 -1.94 7.16
C LEU A 137 -15.71 -0.77 7.34
N ARG A 138 -16.97 -1.01 7.73
CA ARG A 138 -18.03 0.00 7.80
C ARG A 138 -17.64 1.28 8.56
N ASN A 139 -16.90 1.13 9.65
CA ASN A 139 -16.44 2.24 10.50
C ASN A 139 -15.00 2.67 10.21
N SER A 140 -14.36 2.08 9.22
CA SER A 140 -12.97 2.36 8.85
C SER A 140 -12.89 3.54 7.89
N LYS A 141 -11.95 4.46 8.14
CA LYS A 141 -11.60 5.53 7.18
C LYS A 141 -10.66 5.04 6.07
N ALA A 142 -10.09 3.84 6.21
CA ALA A 142 -9.05 3.32 5.31
C ALA A 142 -9.52 3.17 3.85
N PRO A 143 -10.72 2.63 3.55
CA PRO A 143 -11.20 2.57 2.16
C PRO A 143 -11.32 3.93 1.49
N GLY A 144 -11.79 4.94 2.22
CA GLY A 144 -11.87 6.31 1.70
C GLY A 144 -10.48 6.85 1.37
N ARG A 145 -9.56 6.78 2.34
CA ARG A 145 -8.17 7.24 2.18
C ARG A 145 -7.43 6.54 1.06
N LEU A 146 -7.64 5.22 0.90
CA LEU A 146 -7.04 4.44 -0.17
C LEU A 146 -7.38 5.04 -1.54
N PHE A 147 -8.67 5.25 -1.81
CA PHE A 147 -9.11 5.76 -3.10
C PHE A 147 -8.78 7.25 -3.29
N ASP A 148 -8.82 8.05 -2.23
CA ASP A 148 -8.38 9.45 -2.29
C ASP A 148 -6.88 9.53 -2.67
N LEU A 149 -6.04 8.65 -2.11
CA LEU A 149 -4.61 8.56 -2.47
C LEU A 149 -4.40 8.08 -3.91
N ILE A 150 -5.18 7.11 -4.37
CA ILE A 150 -5.18 6.63 -5.76
C ILE A 150 -5.50 7.78 -6.73
N GLU A 151 -6.50 8.60 -6.41
CA GLU A 151 -6.84 9.75 -7.24
C GLU A 151 -5.70 10.78 -7.26
N VAL A 152 -5.07 11.05 -6.12
CA VAL A 152 -3.94 11.99 -6.06
C VAL A 152 -2.73 11.46 -6.84
N VAL A 153 -2.35 10.18 -6.69
CA VAL A 153 -1.22 9.60 -7.44
C VAL A 153 -1.50 9.58 -8.94
N SER A 154 -2.76 9.41 -9.35
CA SER A 154 -3.14 9.47 -10.77
C SER A 154 -2.84 10.81 -11.44
N LYS A 155 -2.82 11.89 -10.65
CA LYS A 155 -2.57 13.26 -11.09
C LYS A 155 -1.10 13.67 -10.91
N SER A 156 -0.29 12.85 -10.25
CA SER A 156 1.12 13.15 -9.99
C SER A 156 1.92 13.05 -11.29
N THR A 157 2.75 14.06 -11.55
CA THR A 157 3.77 14.07 -12.62
C THR A 157 5.16 13.84 -12.07
N GLU A 158 5.36 14.04 -10.76
CA GLU A 158 6.65 13.88 -10.10
C GLU A 158 6.83 12.45 -9.57
N THR A 159 7.92 11.79 -9.98
CA THR A 159 8.24 10.40 -9.59
C THR A 159 8.38 10.24 -8.08
N ARG A 160 9.08 11.16 -7.42
CA ARG A 160 9.28 11.14 -5.96
C ARG A 160 7.97 11.26 -5.19
N GLU A 161 7.08 12.15 -5.63
CA GLU A 161 5.76 12.27 -5.02
C GLU A 161 4.93 11.01 -5.27
N ALA A 162 4.91 10.50 -6.50
CA ALA A 162 4.20 9.28 -6.84
C ALA A 162 4.65 8.11 -5.97
N ARG A 163 5.96 7.92 -5.78
CA ARG A 163 6.54 6.91 -4.89
C ARG A 163 6.05 7.04 -3.45
N ARG A 164 6.11 8.24 -2.89
CA ARG A 164 5.61 8.52 -1.53
C ARG A 164 4.11 8.21 -1.40
N LEU A 165 3.31 8.57 -2.40
CA LEU A 165 1.88 8.27 -2.42
C LEU A 165 1.62 6.76 -2.53
N MET A 166 2.41 6.04 -3.33
CA MET A 166 2.32 4.59 -3.46
C MET A 166 2.63 3.86 -2.15
N LEU A 167 3.64 4.28 -1.40
CA LEU A 167 3.90 3.73 -0.05
C LEU A 167 2.68 3.91 0.88
N LYS A 168 2.03 5.08 0.82
CA LYS A 168 0.80 5.33 1.57
C LYS A 168 -0.38 4.46 1.10
N ILE A 169 -0.51 4.22 -0.21
CA ILE A 169 -1.51 3.32 -0.79
C ILE A 169 -1.28 1.89 -0.27
N ILE A 170 -0.05 1.39 -0.31
CA ILE A 170 0.32 0.07 0.24
C ILE A 170 -0.08 -0.02 1.71
N ARG A 171 0.21 1.03 2.50
CA ARG A 171 -0.20 1.08 3.91
C ARG A 171 -1.71 1.03 4.10
N GLU A 172 -2.49 1.76 3.31
CA GLU A 172 -3.95 1.72 3.44
C GLU A 172 -4.52 0.36 3.01
N HIS A 173 -3.94 -0.30 1.99
CA HIS A 173 -4.26 -1.69 1.67
C HIS A 173 -3.99 -2.61 2.86
N ILE A 174 -2.81 -2.51 3.47
CA ILE A 174 -2.45 -3.25 4.67
C ILE A 174 -3.47 -3.04 5.80
N ARG A 175 -3.83 -1.78 6.09
CA ARG A 175 -4.82 -1.44 7.14
C ARG A 175 -6.21 -2.01 6.87
N ILE A 176 -6.61 -2.11 5.59
CA ILE A 176 -7.87 -2.75 5.20
C ILE A 176 -7.79 -4.25 5.47
N GLN A 177 -6.73 -4.90 4.97
CA GLN A 177 -6.52 -6.34 5.14
C GLN A 177 -6.53 -6.77 6.61
N GLU A 178 -5.94 -5.97 7.49
CA GLU A 178 -5.88 -6.25 8.94
C GLU A 178 -7.21 -6.16 9.66
N LYS A 179 -8.17 -5.42 9.10
CA LYS A 179 -9.52 -5.29 9.67
C LYS A 179 -10.48 -6.34 9.13
N CYS A 180 -10.23 -6.84 7.93
CA CYS A 180 -11.07 -7.83 7.30
C CYS A 180 -10.93 -9.20 7.98
N ASN A 181 -12.07 -9.87 8.20
CA ASN A 181 -12.08 -11.32 8.42
C ASN A 181 -11.90 -12.05 7.07
N ILE A 182 -11.79 -13.38 7.10
CA ILE A 182 -11.53 -14.19 5.89
C ILE A 182 -12.63 -14.01 4.82
N LEU A 183 -13.91 -13.92 5.19
CA LEU A 183 -15.01 -13.75 4.23
C LEU A 183 -15.01 -12.34 3.61
N ASP A 184 -14.78 -11.33 4.45
CA ASP A 184 -14.65 -9.94 4.03
C ASP A 184 -13.40 -9.73 3.15
N MET A 185 -12.34 -10.51 3.38
CA MET A 185 -11.15 -10.53 2.53
C MET A 185 -11.44 -11.01 1.11
N VAL A 186 -12.36 -11.97 0.93
CA VAL A 186 -12.79 -12.40 -0.41
C VAL A 186 -13.53 -11.26 -1.13
N GLN A 187 -14.41 -10.55 -0.43
CA GLN A 187 -15.12 -9.39 -1.01
C GLN A 187 -14.15 -8.27 -1.37
N TYR A 188 -13.21 -7.95 -0.48
CA TYR A 188 -12.15 -7.00 -0.74
C TYR A 188 -11.32 -7.38 -1.97
N ALA A 189 -10.91 -8.66 -2.08
CA ALA A 189 -10.15 -9.15 -3.23
C ALA A 189 -10.95 -8.98 -4.53
N ASN A 190 -12.24 -9.28 -4.54
CA ASN A 190 -13.10 -9.07 -5.73
C ASN A 190 -13.14 -7.60 -6.15
N ILE A 191 -13.41 -6.70 -5.20
CA ILE A 191 -13.55 -5.26 -5.47
C ILE A 191 -12.24 -4.68 -6.01
N ILE A 192 -11.10 -5.07 -5.42
CA ILE A 192 -9.79 -4.63 -5.92
C ILE A 192 -9.51 -5.26 -7.29
N SER A 193 -9.77 -6.54 -7.50
CA SER A 193 -9.58 -7.17 -8.83
C SER A 193 -10.38 -6.46 -9.93
N GLU A 194 -11.65 -6.10 -9.67
CA GLU A 194 -12.49 -5.35 -10.60
C GLU A 194 -11.93 -3.93 -10.86
N TYR A 195 -11.53 -3.22 -9.81
CA TYR A 195 -10.89 -1.90 -9.93
C TYR A 195 -9.65 -1.97 -10.84
N ARG A 196 -8.76 -2.94 -10.60
CA ARG A 196 -7.51 -3.10 -11.35
C ARG A 196 -7.77 -3.50 -12.81
N ALA A 197 -8.74 -4.35 -13.06
CA ALA A 197 -9.16 -4.69 -14.41
C ALA A 197 -9.66 -3.45 -15.17
N LYS A 198 -10.48 -2.62 -14.51
CA LYS A 198 -11.02 -1.37 -15.10
C LYS A 198 -9.95 -0.32 -15.38
N TYR A 199 -8.98 -0.16 -14.48
CA TYR A 199 -7.94 0.89 -14.54
C TYR A 199 -6.52 0.37 -14.79
N LYS A 200 -6.41 -0.74 -15.54
CA LYS A 200 -5.12 -1.40 -15.84
C LYS A 200 -4.07 -0.44 -16.41
N LYS A 201 -4.48 0.49 -17.29
CA LYS A 201 -3.56 1.46 -17.93
C LYS A 201 -2.96 2.45 -16.93
N HIS A 202 -3.76 2.98 -16.00
CA HIS A 202 -3.27 3.87 -14.94
C HIS A 202 -2.26 3.15 -14.05
N GLU A 203 -2.53 1.90 -13.67
CA GLU A 203 -1.59 1.13 -12.86
C GLU A 203 -0.29 0.79 -13.57
N THR A 204 -0.34 0.47 -14.87
CA THR A 204 0.87 0.27 -15.68
C THR A 204 1.71 1.53 -15.70
N HIS A 205 1.09 2.69 -15.91
CA HIS A 205 1.78 4.00 -15.89
C HIS A 205 2.50 4.26 -14.57
N TRP A 206 1.83 4.06 -13.43
CA TRP A 206 2.48 4.26 -12.13
C TRP A 206 3.62 3.27 -11.89
N ARG A 207 3.48 2.04 -12.39
CA ARG A 207 4.54 1.04 -12.30
C ARG A 207 5.77 1.47 -13.10
N GLU A 208 5.59 2.00 -14.30
CA GLU A 208 6.68 2.50 -15.13
C GLU A 208 7.40 3.67 -14.46
N ILE A 209 6.65 4.61 -13.87
CA ILE A 209 7.20 5.70 -13.06
C ILE A 209 8.07 5.16 -11.90
N LEU A 210 7.57 4.15 -11.17
CA LEU A 210 8.31 3.55 -10.06
C LEU A 210 9.51 2.73 -10.50
N ALA A 211 9.40 2.00 -11.62
CA ALA A 211 10.44 1.13 -12.15
C ALA A 211 11.64 1.94 -12.68
N PHE A 212 11.42 3.20 -13.10
CA PHE A 212 12.48 4.06 -13.60
C PHE A 212 13.54 4.41 -12.52
N GLU A 213 13.11 4.73 -11.29
CA GLU A 213 14.06 5.02 -10.20
C GLU A 213 14.76 3.76 -9.67
N HIS A 214 14.09 2.62 -9.74
CA HIS A 214 14.56 1.34 -9.24
C HIS A 214 14.89 0.37 -10.35
N HIS A 215 15.48 0.87 -11.43
CA HIS A 215 16.16 0.03 -12.39
C HIS A 215 17.65 -0.07 -12.00
N PRO A 216 18.06 -0.78 -10.92
CA PRO A 216 19.41 -1.31 -10.92
C PRO A 216 19.37 -2.50 -11.86
N VAL A 217 19.95 -2.28 -13.03
CA VAL A 217 20.75 -3.30 -13.70
C VAL A 217 19.98 -4.61 -13.96
N THR A 218 19.39 -4.69 -15.16
CA THR A 218 19.15 -5.96 -15.89
C THR A 218 20.40 -6.82 -16.08
N ASN A 219 21.51 -6.55 -15.36
CA ASN A 219 22.49 -7.55 -15.03
C ASN A 219 21.94 -8.50 -13.96
N ARG A 220 20.80 -9.10 -14.31
CA ARG A 220 20.50 -10.51 -14.05
C ARG A 220 21.51 -11.41 -14.78
N ASN A 221 22.77 -10.99 -14.94
CA ASN A 221 23.89 -11.91 -14.77
C ASN A 221 23.73 -12.43 -13.35
N THR A 222 22.85 -13.42 -13.23
CA THR A 222 23.16 -14.65 -12.52
C THR A 222 24.24 -14.36 -11.50
N VAL A 223 23.82 -13.77 -10.37
CA VAL A 223 24.35 -14.30 -9.13
C VAL A 223 23.98 -15.77 -9.27
N ASN A 224 24.91 -16.54 -9.84
CA ASN A 224 25.08 -17.97 -9.68
C ASN A 224 25.33 -18.13 -8.18
N THR A 225 24.33 -17.72 -7.40
CA THR A 225 24.13 -17.98 -6.00
C THR A 225 24.10 -19.47 -6.06
N THR A 226 25.28 -20.03 -5.83
CA THR A 226 25.60 -21.41 -6.07
C THR A 226 24.69 -22.11 -5.10
N SER A 227 23.53 -22.53 -5.61
CA SER A 227 22.28 -22.67 -4.85
C SER A 227 22.61 -23.27 -3.50
N PRO A 228 22.66 -22.47 -2.41
CA PRO A 228 23.02 -23.02 -1.12
C PRO A 228 21.96 -24.06 -0.85
N ALA A 229 22.43 -25.32 -0.76
CA ALA A 229 21.65 -26.55 -0.74
C ALA A 229 20.18 -26.31 -0.35
N ALA A 230 19.30 -26.29 -1.36
CA ALA A 230 17.83 -26.16 -1.26
C ALA A 230 17.36 -25.62 0.10
N ALA A 231 17.53 -24.31 0.33
CA ALA A 231 17.07 -23.66 1.55
C ALA A 231 15.66 -24.15 1.89
N VAL A 232 15.51 -24.70 3.10
CA VAL A 232 14.29 -25.40 3.51
C VAL A 232 13.15 -24.37 3.55
N ILE A 233 12.29 -24.39 2.53
CA ILE A 233 11.11 -23.53 2.45
C ILE A 233 10.15 -23.96 3.58
N PRO A 234 9.78 -23.07 4.51
CA PRO A 234 8.83 -23.40 5.57
C PRO A 234 7.52 -23.92 4.98
N GLN A 235 6.90 -24.93 5.62
CA GLN A 235 5.68 -25.59 5.10
C GLN A 235 4.56 -24.60 4.73
N ARG A 236 4.41 -23.50 5.49
CA ARG A 236 3.42 -22.46 5.19
C ARG A 236 3.69 -21.72 3.88
N VAL A 237 4.97 -21.40 3.61
CA VAL A 237 5.40 -20.77 2.36
C VAL A 237 5.28 -21.77 1.20
N GLN A 238 5.52 -23.06 1.46
CA GLN A 238 5.30 -24.12 0.47
C GLN A 238 3.82 -24.22 0.05
N MET A 239 2.88 -24.13 0.99
CA MET A 239 1.44 -24.09 0.65
C MET A 239 1.10 -22.87 -0.23
N TYR A 240 1.66 -21.70 0.09
CA TYR A 240 1.50 -20.49 -0.73
C TYR A 240 2.06 -20.69 -2.15
N ARG A 241 3.27 -21.25 -2.27
CA ARG A 241 3.91 -21.59 -3.55
C ARG A 241 3.02 -22.49 -4.40
N GLU A 242 2.50 -23.56 -3.82
CA GLU A 242 1.61 -24.50 -4.50
C GLU A 242 0.28 -23.87 -4.89
N SER A 243 -0.31 -23.03 -4.03
CA SER A 243 -1.52 -22.26 -4.35
C SER A 243 -1.31 -21.35 -5.55
N LEU A 244 -0.19 -20.62 -5.63
CA LEU A 244 0.10 -19.76 -6.78
C LEU A 244 0.34 -20.54 -8.06
N ARG A 245 1.01 -21.70 -7.99
CA ARG A 245 1.25 -22.56 -9.15
C ARG A 245 -0.02 -23.20 -9.72
N LYS A 246 -1.10 -23.25 -8.95
CA LYS A 246 -2.42 -23.72 -9.42
C LYS A 246 -3.18 -22.67 -10.22
N ILE A 247 -2.78 -21.40 -10.17
CA ILE A 247 -3.42 -20.32 -10.93
C ILE A 247 -2.99 -20.44 -12.39
N PRO A 248 -3.90 -20.73 -13.34
CA PRO A 248 -3.51 -21.06 -14.72
C PRO A 248 -2.71 -19.95 -15.41
N SER A 249 -3.09 -18.68 -15.22
CA SER A 249 -2.40 -17.54 -15.80
C SER A 249 -0.98 -17.29 -15.24
N LEU A 250 -0.61 -17.94 -14.13
CA LEU A 250 0.72 -17.85 -13.54
C LEU A 250 1.63 -19.04 -13.91
N ALA A 251 1.23 -19.90 -14.85
CA ALA A 251 2.01 -21.07 -15.24
C ALA A 251 3.45 -20.74 -15.67
N ASN A 252 3.67 -19.56 -16.29
CA ASN A 252 5.00 -19.14 -16.75
C ASN A 252 5.77 -18.27 -15.74
N TYR A 253 5.25 -18.11 -14.52
CA TYR A 253 5.82 -17.20 -13.50
C TYR A 253 6.48 -17.94 -12.34
N HIS A 254 6.86 -19.22 -12.52
CA HIS A 254 7.44 -20.04 -11.46
C HIS A 254 8.69 -19.44 -10.81
N GLU A 255 9.55 -18.78 -11.57
CA GLU A 255 10.74 -18.10 -11.03
C GLU A 255 10.36 -16.94 -10.10
N VAL A 256 9.42 -16.09 -10.52
CA VAL A 256 8.93 -14.96 -9.73
C VAL A 256 8.22 -15.44 -8.46
N ILE A 257 7.44 -16.53 -8.57
CA ILE A 257 6.82 -17.19 -7.41
C ILE A 257 7.90 -17.65 -6.43
N ASP A 258 8.96 -18.28 -6.93
CA ASP A 258 10.05 -18.79 -6.10
C ASP A 258 10.85 -17.65 -5.45
N ASP A 259 11.10 -16.54 -6.16
CA ASP A 259 11.75 -15.33 -5.62
C ASP A 259 10.96 -14.77 -4.42
N ILE A 260 9.63 -14.68 -4.54
CA ILE A 260 8.77 -14.21 -3.47
C ILE A 260 8.71 -15.21 -2.31
N CYS A 261 8.71 -16.51 -2.61
CA CYS A 261 8.77 -17.53 -1.57
C CYS A 261 10.10 -17.46 -0.81
N ARG A 262 11.23 -17.19 -1.48
CA ARG A 262 12.53 -16.99 -0.81
C ARG A 262 12.48 -15.77 0.10
N PHE A 263 11.87 -14.67 -0.34
CA PHE A 263 11.64 -13.50 0.52
C PHE A 263 10.85 -13.86 1.79
N PHE A 264 9.76 -14.62 1.68
CA PHE A 264 8.99 -15.01 2.87
C PHE A 264 9.66 -16.10 3.71
N SER A 265 10.67 -16.78 3.18
CA SER A 265 11.38 -17.87 3.87
C SER A 265 12.64 -17.41 4.59
N SER A 266 13.20 -16.25 4.23
CA SER A 266 14.43 -15.76 4.86
C SER A 266 14.12 -14.99 6.15
N ASP A 267 15.07 -15.07 7.08
CA ASP A 267 15.08 -14.36 8.36
C ASP A 267 16.04 -13.16 8.33
N GLU A 268 16.61 -12.86 7.15
CA GLU A 268 17.48 -11.70 6.95
C GLU A 268 16.69 -10.39 7.08
N GLN A 269 17.37 -9.36 7.58
CA GLN A 269 16.78 -8.02 7.63
C GLN A 269 16.79 -7.40 6.23
N TYR A 270 15.59 -7.18 5.70
CA TYR A 270 15.43 -6.52 4.41
C TYR A 270 15.62 -5.02 4.50
N GLY A 271 16.21 -4.46 3.45
CA GLY A 271 16.33 -3.03 3.24
C GLY A 271 15.24 -2.50 2.30
N GLU A 272 15.38 -1.22 1.96
CA GLU A 272 14.46 -0.54 1.06
C GLU A 272 14.45 -1.16 -0.34
N HIS A 273 15.61 -1.62 -0.82
CA HIS A 273 15.73 -2.20 -2.15
C HIS A 273 14.94 -3.50 -2.28
N GLU A 274 15.08 -4.41 -1.32
CA GLU A 274 14.39 -5.70 -1.29
C GLU A 274 12.88 -5.52 -1.13
N PHE A 275 12.44 -4.49 -0.38
CA PHE A 275 11.03 -4.13 -0.30
C PHE A 275 10.45 -3.79 -1.68
N PHE A 276 11.14 -2.96 -2.46
CA PHE A 276 10.68 -2.60 -3.81
C PHE A 276 10.76 -3.78 -4.77
N GLN A 277 11.81 -4.61 -4.71
CA GLN A 277 11.88 -5.84 -5.51
C GLN A 277 10.69 -6.76 -5.24
N LEU A 278 10.37 -7.03 -3.98
CA LEU A 278 9.20 -7.82 -3.60
C LEU A 278 7.92 -7.18 -4.14
N HIS A 279 7.77 -5.87 -3.97
CA HIS A 279 6.60 -5.14 -4.45
C HIS A 279 6.45 -5.25 -5.99
N PHE A 280 7.54 -5.10 -6.75
CA PHE A 280 7.52 -5.29 -8.20
C PHE A 280 7.20 -6.73 -8.59
N ALA A 281 7.75 -7.73 -7.89
CA ALA A 281 7.46 -9.13 -8.13
C ALA A 281 5.97 -9.45 -7.91
N ILE A 282 5.39 -8.94 -6.81
CA ILE A 282 3.95 -9.02 -6.53
C ILE A 282 3.14 -8.37 -7.66
N HIS A 283 3.47 -7.13 -8.04
CA HIS A 283 2.77 -6.42 -9.12
C HIS A 283 2.91 -7.12 -10.48
N SER A 284 4.04 -7.76 -10.76
CA SER A 284 4.29 -8.52 -11.98
C SER A 284 3.37 -9.73 -12.06
N MET A 285 3.31 -10.56 -11.01
CA MET A 285 2.37 -11.69 -10.96
C MET A 285 0.92 -11.23 -11.09
N MET A 286 0.55 -10.15 -10.40
CA MET A 286 -0.81 -9.66 -10.53
C MET A 286 -1.14 -9.20 -11.96
N ALA A 287 -0.19 -8.59 -12.66
CA ALA A 287 -0.38 -8.18 -14.05
C ALA A 287 -0.51 -9.38 -15.00
N ALA A 288 0.07 -10.50 -14.62
CA ALA A 288 -0.02 -11.77 -15.31
C ALA A 288 -1.38 -12.47 -15.10
N CYS A 289 -2.11 -12.17 -14.03
CA CYS A 289 -3.46 -12.68 -13.85
C CYS A 289 -4.39 -12.19 -14.98
N GLU A 290 -4.86 -13.12 -15.81
CA GLU A 290 -5.69 -12.80 -16.97
C GLU A 290 -7.16 -12.61 -16.61
N THR A 291 -7.63 -13.30 -15.58
CA THR A 291 -9.02 -13.28 -15.14
C THR A 291 -9.18 -12.64 -13.76
N VAL A 292 -10.38 -12.12 -13.47
CA VAL A 292 -10.74 -11.62 -12.13
C VAL A 292 -10.62 -12.72 -11.08
N GLU A 293 -10.94 -13.96 -11.46
CA GLU A 293 -10.86 -15.14 -10.61
C GLU A 293 -9.40 -15.48 -10.25
N ASP A 294 -8.48 -15.45 -11.22
CA ASP A 294 -7.05 -15.65 -10.97
C ASP A 294 -6.50 -14.59 -10.02
N MET A 295 -6.84 -13.32 -10.25
CA MET A 295 -6.43 -12.21 -9.38
C MET A 295 -6.99 -12.36 -7.96
N ARG A 296 -8.23 -12.85 -7.82
CA ARG A 296 -8.84 -13.15 -6.52
C ARG A 296 -8.08 -14.26 -5.80
N GLN A 297 -7.78 -15.36 -6.48
CA GLN A 297 -6.99 -16.47 -5.93
C GLN A 297 -5.60 -16.00 -5.51
N PHE A 298 -4.96 -15.18 -6.34
CA PHE A 298 -3.67 -14.55 -6.04
C PHE A 298 -3.72 -13.76 -4.73
N TRP A 299 -4.68 -12.84 -4.59
CA TRP A 299 -4.81 -12.01 -3.39
C TRP A 299 -5.05 -12.82 -2.11
N LEU A 300 -5.86 -13.89 -2.20
CA LEU A 300 -6.12 -14.77 -1.06
C LEU A 300 -4.85 -15.52 -0.64
N ALA A 301 -4.11 -16.07 -1.59
CA ALA A 301 -2.83 -16.73 -1.31
C ALA A 301 -1.84 -15.74 -0.69
N PHE A 302 -1.71 -14.54 -1.27
CA PHE A 302 -0.81 -13.50 -0.81
C PHE A 302 -1.13 -13.04 0.63
N PHE A 303 -2.41 -12.90 0.95
CA PHE A 303 -2.85 -12.53 2.30
C PHE A 303 -2.42 -13.56 3.35
N ILE A 304 -2.59 -14.85 3.05
CA ILE A 304 -2.22 -15.93 3.97
C ILE A 304 -0.73 -15.90 4.28
N VAL A 305 0.12 -15.77 3.24
CA VAL A 305 1.57 -15.76 3.45
C VAL A 305 2.03 -14.48 4.15
N ARG A 306 1.51 -13.30 3.76
CA ARG A 306 1.82 -12.03 4.43
C ARG A 306 1.53 -12.11 5.92
N GLN A 307 0.42 -12.72 6.30
CA GLN A 307 0.01 -12.75 7.70
C GLN A 307 0.98 -13.56 8.59
N SER A 308 1.84 -14.39 7.99
CA SER A 308 2.90 -15.09 8.72
C SER A 308 4.14 -14.23 9.03
N LYS A 309 4.36 -13.16 8.25
CA LYS A 309 5.50 -12.22 8.36
C LYS A 309 5.00 -10.77 8.49
N ARG A 310 3.87 -10.58 9.18
CA ARG A 310 3.18 -9.28 9.25
C ARG A 310 4.04 -8.21 9.93
N ALA A 311 4.61 -8.53 11.08
CA ALA A 311 5.38 -7.56 11.87
C ALA A 311 6.62 -7.09 11.10
N GLU A 312 7.29 -8.01 10.41
CA GLU A 312 8.46 -7.77 9.59
C GLU A 312 8.12 -6.90 8.38
N MET A 313 7.02 -7.18 7.69
CA MET A 313 6.54 -6.36 6.57
C MET A 313 6.13 -4.94 7.00
N ASP A 314 5.49 -4.82 8.17
CA ASP A 314 5.06 -3.53 8.71
C ASP A 314 6.27 -2.68 9.17
N ASP A 315 7.28 -3.30 9.79
CA ASP A 315 8.55 -2.68 10.16
C ASP A 315 9.35 -2.24 8.92
N LEU A 316 9.43 -3.12 7.91
CA LEU A 316 10.10 -2.83 6.64
C LEU A 316 9.46 -1.62 5.94
N LEU A 317 8.12 -1.59 5.87
CA LEU A 317 7.39 -0.45 5.30
C LEU A 317 7.63 0.84 6.09
N ALA A 318 7.67 0.76 7.43
CA ALA A 318 7.97 1.92 8.27
C ALA A 318 9.39 2.46 8.03
N LYS A 319 10.38 1.57 7.88
CA LYS A 319 11.77 1.93 7.52
C LYS A 319 11.85 2.61 6.15
N VAL A 320 11.23 2.02 5.13
CA VAL A 320 11.21 2.59 3.76
C VAL A 320 10.60 3.99 3.75
N GLU A 321 9.50 4.20 4.48
CA GLU A 321 8.91 5.52 4.59
C GLU A 321 9.78 6.53 5.34
N ALA A 322 10.45 6.10 6.42
CA ALA A 322 11.37 6.95 7.17
C ALA A 322 12.55 7.40 6.28
N ASN A 323 13.15 6.47 5.53
CA ASN A 323 14.23 6.76 4.57
C ASN A 323 13.78 7.76 3.50
N THR A 324 12.55 7.62 3.00
CA THR A 324 11.96 8.55 2.03
C THR A 324 11.86 9.98 2.59
N ILE A 325 11.64 10.14 3.90
CA ILE A 325 11.58 11.46 4.56
C ILE A 325 13.00 11.99 4.86
N GLU A 326 13.90 11.12 5.30
CA GLU A 326 15.27 11.50 5.66
C GLU A 326 16.05 12.05 4.45
N PHE A 327 15.92 11.41 3.29
CA PHE A 327 16.54 11.88 2.05
C PHE A 327 16.14 13.32 1.71
N LYS A 328 14.87 13.68 1.92
CA LYS A 328 14.39 15.06 1.72
C LYS A 328 15.06 16.04 2.67
N THR A 329 15.24 15.65 3.93
CA THR A 329 15.83 16.51 4.96
C THR A 329 17.32 16.73 4.69
N LYS A 330 18.05 15.66 4.36
CA LYS A 330 19.47 15.73 3.96
C LYS A 330 19.67 16.58 2.72
N LEU A 331 18.84 16.41 1.68
CA LEU A 331 18.94 17.21 0.46
C LEU A 331 18.72 18.71 0.73
N ILE A 332 17.72 19.06 1.55
CA ILE A 332 17.48 20.45 1.96
C ILE A 332 18.69 20.99 2.73
N GLN A 333 19.20 20.22 3.70
CA GLN A 333 20.35 20.61 4.51
C GLN A 333 21.61 20.81 3.65
N THR A 334 21.97 19.86 2.79
CA THR A 334 23.13 19.98 1.89
C THR A 334 22.97 21.16 0.93
N THR A 335 21.75 21.43 0.45
CA THR A 335 21.48 22.60 -0.41
C THR A 335 21.67 23.90 0.38
N GLN A 336 21.19 23.95 1.64
CA GLN A 336 21.39 25.11 2.52
C GLN A 336 22.87 25.34 2.84
N GLU A 337 23.61 24.29 3.17
CA GLU A 337 25.06 24.35 3.42
C GLU A 337 25.83 24.82 2.19
N TYR A 338 25.46 24.34 1.00
CA TYR A 338 26.03 24.80 -0.27
C TYR A 338 25.71 26.28 -0.52
N LEU A 339 24.46 26.71 -0.37
CA LEU A 339 24.08 28.11 -0.53
C LEU A 339 24.82 29.02 0.46
N VAL A 340 24.96 28.62 1.72
CA VAL A 340 25.74 29.39 2.70
C VAL A 340 27.20 29.46 2.28
N LYS A 341 27.83 28.35 1.90
CA LYS A 341 29.24 28.34 1.49
C LYS A 341 29.51 29.24 0.29
N TYR A 342 28.65 29.20 -0.74
CA TYR A 342 28.90 29.93 -1.99
C TYR A 342 28.38 31.36 -2.01
N TYR A 343 27.41 31.72 -1.16
CA TYR A 343 26.91 33.10 -1.06
C TYR A 343 27.52 33.90 0.10
N VAL A 344 28.27 33.26 1.01
CA VAL A 344 28.92 33.94 2.12
C VAL A 344 30.43 34.18 1.88
N ASP A 345 31.09 33.37 1.05
CA ASP A 345 32.56 33.45 0.92
C ASP A 345 33.11 34.37 -0.18
N ASP A 346 32.31 34.89 -1.12
CA ASP A 346 32.79 35.80 -2.18
C ASP A 346 32.12 37.19 -2.14
N GLU A 347 32.85 38.17 -1.58
CA GLU A 347 32.82 39.61 -1.93
C GLU A 347 31.51 40.43 -1.81
N TYR A 348 30.45 39.94 -1.17
CA TYR A 348 29.24 40.76 -0.92
C TYR A 348 29.26 41.59 0.37
N GLU A 349 30.35 41.64 1.14
CA GLU A 349 30.51 42.65 2.21
C GLU A 349 31.08 43.99 1.71
N ALA A 350 31.66 44.05 0.50
CA ALA A 350 32.30 45.27 0.00
C ALA A 350 31.36 46.17 -0.85
N ASN A 351 30.20 45.69 -1.34
CA ASN A 351 29.35 46.44 -2.27
C ASN A 351 27.88 46.65 -1.87
N ILE A 352 27.41 46.15 -0.72
CA ILE A 352 26.03 46.42 -0.24
C ILE A 352 25.84 47.89 0.21
N CYS A 353 26.90 48.69 0.35
CA CYS A 353 26.74 50.12 0.64
C CYS A 353 26.43 51.01 -0.58
N ARG A 354 26.30 50.49 -1.81
CA ARG A 354 26.19 51.36 -3.01
C ARG A 354 25.22 50.96 -4.13
N THR A 355 24.27 50.05 -3.95
CA THR A 355 23.22 49.83 -4.97
C THR A 355 21.79 50.01 -4.43
N PRO A 356 20.90 50.68 -5.20
CA PRO A 356 19.53 50.92 -4.80
C PRO A 356 18.73 49.61 -4.79
N LYS A 357 17.89 49.44 -3.76
CA LYS A 357 17.00 48.31 -3.53
C LYS A 357 16.39 47.76 -4.84
N VAL A 358 16.74 46.53 -5.19
CA VAL A 358 16.01 45.72 -6.16
C VAL A 358 15.18 44.72 -5.37
N ASP A 359 13.91 45.08 -5.14
CA ASP A 359 12.91 44.26 -4.46
C ASP A 359 12.32 43.21 -5.42
N TYR A 360 13.07 42.24 -5.96
CA TYR A 360 12.45 41.08 -6.64
C TYR A 360 13.35 39.84 -6.58
N LEU A 361 12.71 38.68 -6.40
CA LEU A 361 13.23 37.30 -6.55
C LEU A 361 13.83 36.59 -5.33
N VAL A 362 13.07 36.42 -4.25
CA VAL A 362 13.05 35.14 -3.49
C VAL A 362 11.65 34.89 -2.91
N THR A 363 10.69 34.54 -3.76
CA THR A 363 9.42 33.93 -3.32
C THR A 363 9.11 32.76 -4.22
N GLY A 364 9.75 31.63 -3.92
CA GLY A 364 9.61 30.41 -4.71
C GLY A 364 9.56 29.12 -3.91
N VAL A 365 9.60 29.11 -2.57
CA VAL A 365 9.37 27.88 -1.78
C VAL A 365 8.81 28.22 -0.38
N ALA A 366 7.61 28.79 -0.33
CA ALA A 366 6.71 28.71 0.84
C ALA A 366 5.38 29.41 0.50
N SER A 367 4.41 28.65 -0.02
CA SER A 367 3.04 29.13 -0.07
C SER A 367 2.40 28.95 1.31
N VAL A 368 2.61 29.94 2.18
CA VAL A 368 1.69 30.25 3.29
C VAL A 368 1.19 31.66 2.99
N ALA A 369 -0.12 31.78 2.79
CA ALA A 369 -0.78 33.04 2.48
C ALA A 369 -0.49 34.08 3.57
N TRP A 370 0.39 35.03 3.26
CA TRP A 370 0.59 36.24 4.04
C TRP A 370 -0.01 37.39 3.23
N GLN A 371 -1.14 37.92 3.69
CA GLN A 371 -1.69 39.17 3.15
C GLN A 371 -0.89 40.34 3.73
N PRO A 372 -0.28 41.20 2.91
CA PRO A 372 0.40 42.38 3.43
C PRO A 372 -0.65 43.40 3.93
N PRO A 373 -0.41 44.07 5.07
CA PRO A 373 -1.24 45.19 5.48
C PRO A 373 -1.08 46.32 4.46
N THR A 374 -2.22 46.88 4.04
CA THR A 374 -2.32 48.07 3.19
C THR A 374 -1.43 49.20 3.71
N ALA A 375 -0.48 49.63 2.89
CA ALA A 375 0.36 50.80 3.18
C ALA A 375 -0.52 52.08 3.23
N PRO A 376 -0.27 53.01 4.16
CA PRO A 376 -0.95 54.29 4.16
C PRO A 376 -0.42 55.17 3.02
N THR A 377 -1.33 55.71 2.24
CA THR A 377 -1.05 56.69 1.18
C THR A 377 -0.57 58.01 1.79
N CYS A 378 0.70 58.34 1.59
CA CYS A 378 1.20 59.69 1.86
C CYS A 378 0.80 60.63 0.71
N SER A 379 -0.15 61.53 0.97
CA SER A 379 -0.41 62.67 0.11
C SER A 379 0.51 63.83 0.51
N HIS A 380 1.34 64.29 -0.43
CA HIS A 380 2.09 65.53 -0.28
C HIS A 380 1.11 66.71 -0.31
N LYS A 381 0.93 67.38 0.84
CA LYS A 381 0.50 68.78 0.88
C LYS A 381 1.66 69.64 1.35
N THR A 382 2.12 70.50 0.47
CA THR A 382 2.91 71.68 0.77
C THR A 382 2.04 72.68 1.55
N HIS A 383 2.48 73.13 2.73
CA HIS A 383 2.54 74.53 3.16
C HIS A 383 2.94 74.68 4.65
N SER A 384 3.98 75.50 4.85
CA SER A 384 4.31 76.43 5.94
C SER A 384 4.12 76.08 7.43
N ASN A 385 5.22 76.36 8.16
CA ASN A 385 5.33 76.92 9.51
C ASN A 385 5.23 76.01 10.75
N ALA A 386 6.38 75.98 11.43
CA ALA A 386 6.60 76.05 12.88
C ALA A 386 6.03 74.95 13.80
N ALA A 387 6.99 74.23 14.39
CA ALA A 387 7.03 73.70 15.76
C ALA A 387 5.84 72.89 16.29
N SER A 388 6.03 71.58 16.47
CA SER A 388 5.58 70.88 17.69
C SER A 388 6.08 69.42 17.71
N LYS A 389 6.39 68.95 18.92
CA LYS A 389 6.80 67.60 19.31
C LYS A 389 5.79 66.54 18.87
N PHE A 390 6.27 65.40 18.38
CA PHE A 390 5.48 64.17 18.24
C PHE A 390 5.77 63.23 19.43
N THR A 391 4.74 62.95 20.22
CA THR A 391 4.64 61.78 21.09
C THR A 391 3.90 60.67 20.35
N CYS A 392 4.45 59.46 20.31
CA CYS A 392 3.79 58.27 19.76
C CYS A 392 2.95 57.59 20.85
N ASP A 393 1.62 57.68 20.73
CA ASP A 393 0.71 56.78 21.43
C ASP A 393 0.44 55.54 20.57
N VAL A 394 0.84 54.37 21.08
CA VAL A 394 0.56 53.06 20.48
C VAL A 394 -0.79 52.56 21.02
N ALA A 395 -1.84 52.66 20.21
CA ALA A 395 -3.12 52.00 20.48
C ALA A 395 -3.14 50.60 19.86
N ALA A 396 -2.98 49.58 20.70
CA ALA A 396 -3.11 48.17 20.31
C ALA A 396 -4.60 47.80 20.13
N SER A 397 -5.04 47.58 18.89
CA SER A 397 -6.35 46.99 18.59
C SER A 397 -6.24 45.46 18.58
N ARG A 398 -6.88 44.79 19.55
CA ARG A 398 -7.06 43.34 19.54
C ARG A 398 -8.22 42.97 18.60
N PRO A 399 -8.09 41.95 17.72
CA PRO A 399 -9.20 41.48 16.91
C PRO A 399 -10.23 40.73 17.77
N LYS A 400 -11.51 41.03 17.54
CA LYS A 400 -12.65 40.33 18.15
C LYS A 400 -12.85 38.95 17.49
N PRO A 401 -13.24 37.91 18.26
CA PRO A 401 -13.52 36.59 17.72
C PRO A 401 -14.83 36.58 16.90
N PRO A 402 -14.95 35.70 15.89
CA PRO A 402 -16.13 35.63 15.03
C PRO A 402 -17.34 35.06 15.78
N LYS A 403 -18.51 35.68 15.54
CA LYS A 403 -19.80 35.26 16.08
C LYS A 403 -20.26 33.95 15.44
N VAL A 404 -20.48 32.94 16.26
CA VAL A 404 -21.15 31.68 15.90
C VAL A 404 -22.63 31.97 15.63
N LYS A 405 -23.14 31.58 14.45
CA LYS A 405 -24.57 31.60 14.14
C LYS A 405 -25.19 30.29 14.65
N ASN A 406 -26.13 30.41 15.59
CA ASN A 406 -26.99 29.31 16.04
C ASN A 406 -27.93 28.89 14.90
N PHE A 407 -27.87 27.62 14.50
CA PHE A 407 -28.91 26.97 13.70
C PHE A 407 -29.95 26.34 14.64
N GLY A 408 -31.21 26.50 14.24
CA GLY A 408 -32.40 26.26 15.05
C GLY A 408 -32.61 24.81 15.46
N ASN A 409 -33.26 24.69 16.61
CA ASN A 409 -33.88 23.49 17.13
C ASN A 409 -35.12 23.14 16.31
N ASP A 410 -35.07 22.06 15.54
CA ASP A 410 -36.27 21.33 15.13
C ASP A 410 -36.20 19.91 15.70
N LYS A 411 -37.09 19.65 16.67
CA LYS A 411 -37.44 18.33 17.17
C LYS A 411 -38.28 17.60 16.11
N PRO A 412 -38.01 16.32 15.82
CA PRO A 412 -39.04 15.42 15.35
C PRO A 412 -39.61 14.59 16.51
N GLU A 413 -40.93 14.58 16.57
CA GLU A 413 -41.77 13.76 17.45
C GLU A 413 -41.55 12.25 17.26
N ILE A 414 -41.74 11.56 18.36
CA ILE A 414 -41.78 10.11 18.50
C ILE A 414 -43.10 9.59 17.89
N THR A 415 -43.02 8.64 16.97
CA THR A 415 -44.12 7.67 16.76
C THR A 415 -43.56 6.25 16.80
N ALA A 416 -43.78 5.59 17.93
CA ALA A 416 -43.64 4.16 18.09
C ALA A 416 -44.87 3.49 17.46
N SER A 417 -44.67 2.66 16.45
CA SER A 417 -45.70 1.73 15.96
C SER A 417 -45.38 0.33 16.47
N LEU A 418 -46.09 -0.05 17.53
CA LEU A 418 -46.33 -1.45 17.91
C LEU A 418 -47.27 -2.04 16.86
N ASN A 419 -46.81 -3.05 16.11
CA ASN A 419 -47.70 -4.00 15.46
C ASN A 419 -47.41 -5.39 16.02
N ALA A 420 -48.31 -5.82 16.90
CA ALA A 420 -48.57 -7.20 17.24
C ALA A 420 -49.71 -7.74 16.36
N LYS A 421 -49.76 -9.08 16.23
CA LYS A 421 -50.63 -9.97 15.43
C LYS A 421 -49.90 -10.44 14.15
N LYS A 422 -49.58 -11.73 13.98
CA LYS A 422 -50.26 -12.97 14.37
C LYS A 422 -49.27 -14.03 14.81
#